data_AF-A0ABD2QR59-F1
#
_entry.id   AF-A0ABD2QR59-F1
#
_cell.length_a   1.000
_cell.length_b   1.000
_cell.length_c   1.000
_cell.angle_alpha   90.00
_cell.angle_beta   90.00
_cell.angle_gamma   90.00
#
_symmetry.space_group_name_H-M   'P 1'
#
loop_
_entity.id
_entity.type
_entity.pdbx_description
1 polymer ?
#
loop_
_entity_poly.entity_id
_entity_poly.type
_entity_poly.pdbx_seq_one_letter_code
_entity_poly.pdbx_strand_id
1 'polypeptide(L)'
;NVLGLTWDPLKDLLDLCTFKPSRVEMIVALLWRALIRASEKKHGYLRRSLMNIPINLRTRLISLPQVEKSFGNLGVCAPLKFIPGENKMELHEFVTLIHDTVKDTITTCDKTSPEDIVSAVSNIYNESFVAQD
;
A
#
# COMPACT_ATOMS: atom_id res chain seq x y z
N ASN A 1 -6.23 21.32 -38.74
CA ASN A 1 -5.59 20.07 -38.30
C ASN A 1 -5.38 20.08 -36.80
N VAL A 2 -6.45 19.77 -36.07
CA VAL A 2 -6.40 19.49 -34.63
C VAL A 2 -6.65 17.99 -34.54
N LEU A 3 -5.68 17.22 -34.01
CA LEU A 3 -5.81 15.88 -33.43
C LEU A 3 -4.39 15.33 -33.24
N GLY A 4 -3.82 15.52 -32.05
CA GLY A 4 -2.44 15.06 -31.77
C GLY A 4 -2.04 15.01 -30.29
N LEU A 5 -2.98 15.14 -29.34
CA LEU A 5 -2.70 14.95 -27.92
C LEU A 5 -3.82 14.09 -27.34
N THR A 6 -3.61 12.78 -27.32
CA THR A 6 -4.37 11.88 -26.45
C THR A 6 -3.95 12.21 -25.02
N TRP A 7 -4.73 13.06 -24.35
CA TRP A 7 -4.62 13.28 -22.92
C TRP A 7 -4.98 11.95 -22.24
N ASP A 8 -3.97 11.22 -21.75
CA ASP A 8 -4.15 9.99 -21.00
C ASP A 8 -3.65 10.21 -19.56
N PRO A 9 -4.55 10.58 -18.63
CA PRO A 9 -4.19 10.89 -17.24
C PRO A 9 -3.48 9.74 -16.52
N LEU A 10 -3.65 8.49 -16.99
CA LEU A 10 -2.95 7.34 -16.43
C LEU A 10 -1.48 7.32 -16.85
N LYS A 11 -1.16 7.78 -18.05
CA LYS A 11 0.19 7.73 -18.62
C LYS A 11 1.09 8.79 -17.98
N ASP A 12 0.57 9.99 -17.78
CA ASP A 12 1.30 11.05 -17.07
C ASP A 12 1.48 10.71 -15.57
N LEU A 13 0.56 9.92 -14.98
CA LEU A 13 0.71 9.38 -13.63
C LEU A 13 1.87 8.37 -13.53
N LEU A 14 2.06 7.53 -14.57
CA LEU A 14 3.18 6.60 -14.66
C LEU A 14 4.53 7.33 -14.68
N ASP A 15 4.60 8.51 -15.30
CA ASP A 15 5.83 9.31 -15.37
C ASP A 15 6.18 10.01 -14.05
N LEU A 16 5.21 10.16 -13.14
CA LEU A 16 5.43 10.72 -11.79
C LEU A 16 5.90 9.67 -10.78
N CYS A 17 5.65 8.38 -11.03
CA CYS A 17 6.15 7.29 -10.19
C CYS A 17 7.56 6.88 -10.64
N THR A 18 8.49 6.70 -9.70
CA THR A 18 9.86 6.21 -9.99
C THR A 18 9.92 4.70 -10.30
N PHE A 19 8.77 4.04 -10.29
CA PHE A 19 8.56 2.61 -10.54
C PHE A 19 7.32 2.43 -11.42
N LYS A 20 7.16 1.24 -12.01
CA LYS A 20 5.95 0.89 -12.76
C LYS A 20 4.88 0.35 -11.81
N PRO A 21 3.79 1.07 -11.54
CA PRO A 21 2.74 0.58 -10.66
C PRO A 21 1.98 -0.58 -11.30
N SER A 22 1.57 -1.54 -10.49
CA SER A 22 0.62 -2.56 -10.87
C SER A 22 -0.79 -1.97 -11.00
N ARG A 23 -1.62 -2.64 -11.80
CA ARG A 23 -3.03 -2.28 -11.95
C ARG A 23 -3.78 -2.30 -10.60
N VAL A 24 -3.41 -3.20 -9.70
CA VAL A 24 -4.01 -3.30 -8.36
C VAL A 24 -3.65 -2.07 -7.53
N GLU A 25 -2.38 -1.68 -7.48
CA GLU A 25 -1.93 -0.48 -6.74
C GLU A 25 -2.64 0.77 -7.24
N MET A 26 -2.76 0.94 -8.56
CA MET A 26 -3.47 2.07 -9.15
C MET A 26 -4.96 2.12 -8.79
N ILE A 27 -5.67 0.99 -8.90
CA ILE A 27 -7.10 0.91 -8.58
C ILE A 27 -7.34 1.15 -7.09
N VAL A 28 -6.52 0.55 -6.23
CA VAL A 28 -6.64 0.71 -4.78
C VAL A 28 -6.34 2.15 -4.37
N ALA A 29 -5.30 2.78 -4.92
CA ALA A 29 -5.00 4.19 -4.70
C ALA A 29 -6.18 5.10 -5.09
N LEU A 30 -6.75 4.86 -6.27
CA LEU A 30 -7.88 5.64 -6.78
C LEU A 30 -9.11 5.51 -5.88
N LEU A 31 -9.46 4.28 -5.48
CA LEU A 31 -10.60 4.01 -4.62
C LEU A 31 -10.41 4.61 -3.22
N TRP A 32 -9.24 4.39 -2.60
CA TRP A 32 -8.98 4.89 -1.25
C TRP A 32 -8.99 6.42 -1.21
N ARG A 33 -8.34 7.08 -2.19
CA ARG A 33 -8.39 8.53 -2.34
C ARG A 33 -9.82 9.05 -2.55
N ALA A 34 -10.62 8.37 -3.37
CA ALA A 34 -12.02 8.74 -3.59
C ALA A 34 -12.85 8.63 -2.30
N LEU A 35 -12.64 7.58 -1.51
CA LEU A 35 -13.28 7.39 -0.21
C LEU A 35 -12.89 8.48 0.80
N ILE A 36 -11.62 8.88 0.85
CA ILE A 36 -11.15 9.99 1.69
C ILE A 36 -11.84 11.30 1.28
N ARG A 37 -11.89 11.62 -0.02
CA ARG A 37 -12.59 12.82 -0.52
C ARG A 37 -14.10 12.79 -0.26
N ALA A 38 -14.72 11.62 -0.36
CA ALA A 38 -16.14 11.47 -0.03
C ALA A 38 -16.38 11.71 1.47
N SER A 39 -15.47 11.23 2.34
CA SER A 39 -15.49 11.48 3.77
C SER A 39 -15.28 12.96 4.08
N GLU A 40 -14.30 13.62 3.46
CA GLU A 40 -14.06 15.05 3.57
C GLU A 40 -15.30 15.86 3.23
N LYS A 41 -15.93 15.59 2.08
CA LYS A 41 -17.16 16.26 1.65
C LYS A 41 -18.32 16.06 2.65
N LYS A 42 -18.39 14.89 3.30
CA LYS A 42 -19.42 14.58 4.30
C LYS A 42 -19.18 15.28 5.63
N HIS A 43 -17.93 15.43 6.05
CA HIS A 43 -17.58 15.90 7.40
C HIS A 43 -17.06 17.34 7.45
N GLY A 44 -16.71 17.93 6.31
CA GLY A 44 -16.21 19.30 6.19
C GLY A 44 -14.70 19.45 6.45
N TYR A 45 -13.97 18.36 6.68
CA TYR A 45 -12.52 18.37 6.90
C TYR A 45 -11.89 17.02 6.52
N LEU A 46 -10.60 17.04 6.17
CA LEU A 46 -9.81 15.82 5.94
C LEU A 46 -9.59 15.08 7.26
N ARG A 47 -9.88 13.78 7.27
CA ARG A 47 -9.72 12.90 8.42
C ARG A 47 -8.56 11.94 8.22
N ARG A 48 -7.93 11.52 9.33
CA ARG A 48 -7.02 10.38 9.30
C ARG A 48 -7.76 9.15 8.76
N SER A 49 -7.11 8.39 7.89
CA SER A 49 -7.66 7.16 7.31
C SER A 49 -6.63 6.04 7.42
N LEU A 50 -7.09 4.85 7.78
CA LEU A 50 -6.28 3.64 7.80
C LEU A 50 -6.86 2.63 6.80
N MET A 51 -5.99 1.98 6.05
CA MET A 51 -6.34 0.89 5.15
C MET A 51 -5.35 -0.25 5.31
N ASN A 52 -5.82 -1.50 5.21
CA ASN A 52 -4.95 -2.67 5.23
C ASN A 52 -5.04 -3.37 3.86
N ILE A 53 -3.90 -3.64 3.24
CA ILE A 53 -3.83 -4.42 2.00
C ILE A 53 -3.35 -5.84 2.33
N PRO A 54 -4.16 -6.89 2.10
CA PRO A 54 -3.72 -8.26 2.30
C PRO A 54 -2.69 -8.66 1.24
N ILE A 55 -1.59 -9.27 1.70
CA ILE A 55 -0.46 -9.72 0.89
C ILE A 55 -0.33 -11.23 1.04
N ASN A 56 -0.27 -11.93 -0.10
CA ASN A 56 0.12 -13.33 -0.13
C ASN A 56 1.64 -13.46 -0.05
N LEU A 57 2.14 -14.11 1.00
CA LEU A 57 3.58 -14.24 1.25
C LEU A 57 4.21 -15.45 0.54
N ARG A 58 3.43 -16.45 0.10
CA ARG A 58 3.96 -17.73 -0.44
C ARG A 58 5.01 -17.57 -1.53
N THR A 59 4.81 -16.63 -2.43
CA THR A 59 5.70 -16.40 -3.58
C THR A 59 6.64 -15.20 -3.34
N ARG A 60 6.75 -14.73 -2.09
CA ARG A 60 7.41 -13.47 -1.72
C ARG A 60 8.48 -13.66 -0.64
N LEU A 61 8.49 -14.77 0.09
CA LEU A 61 9.52 -15.11 1.07
C LEU A 61 10.68 -15.83 0.38
N ILE A 62 11.76 -15.11 0.09
CA ILE A 62 12.97 -15.68 -0.54
C ILE A 62 13.70 -16.59 0.45
N SER A 63 13.64 -16.26 1.74
CA SER A 63 14.30 -16.98 2.83
C SER A 63 13.64 -18.33 3.17
N LEU A 64 12.40 -18.57 2.72
CA LEU A 64 11.63 -19.77 3.02
C LEU A 64 10.96 -20.36 1.75
N PRO A 65 11.74 -20.81 0.75
CA PRO A 65 11.17 -21.31 -0.51
C PRO A 65 10.23 -22.51 -0.34
N GLN A 66 10.38 -23.29 0.74
CA GLN A 66 9.52 -24.44 1.05
C GLN A 66 8.06 -24.06 1.32
N VAL A 67 7.76 -22.81 1.68
CA VAL A 67 6.39 -22.38 2.01
C VAL A 67 5.54 -22.08 0.78
N GLU A 68 6.14 -22.01 -0.41
CA GLU A 68 5.44 -21.66 -1.65
C GLU A 68 4.25 -22.61 -1.93
N LYS A 69 4.43 -23.90 -1.65
CA LYS A 69 3.42 -24.96 -1.91
C LYS A 69 2.66 -25.38 -0.65
N SER A 70 2.75 -24.60 0.43
CA SER A 70 2.07 -24.89 1.70
C SER A 70 0.55 -24.70 1.63
N PHE A 71 -0.19 -25.56 2.34
CA PHE A 71 -1.64 -25.43 2.52
C PHE A 71 -1.99 -24.51 3.72
N GLY A 72 -3.17 -23.90 3.70
CA GLY A 72 -3.65 -23.00 4.76
C GLY A 72 -3.58 -21.51 4.40
N ASN A 73 -3.46 -20.62 5.39
CA ASN A 73 -3.31 -19.19 5.16
C ASN A 73 -1.87 -18.76 5.45
N LEU A 74 -1.24 -18.10 4.49
CA LEU A 74 0.08 -17.48 4.66
C LEU A 74 0.05 -16.09 4.04
N GLY A 75 -0.41 -15.13 4.82
CA GLY A 75 -0.51 -13.74 4.41
C GLY A 75 -0.39 -12.79 5.59
N VAL A 76 -0.06 -11.55 5.26
CA VAL A 76 0.07 -10.42 6.18
C VAL A 76 -0.67 -9.23 5.57
N CYS A 77 -1.10 -8.27 6.38
CA CYS A 77 -1.61 -7.02 5.86
C CYS A 77 -0.52 -5.94 5.91
N ALA A 78 -0.37 -5.19 4.82
CA ALA A 78 0.36 -3.93 4.80
C ALA A 78 -0.56 -2.81 5.37
N PRO A 79 -0.18 -2.18 6.50
CA PRO A 79 -0.95 -1.11 7.10
C PRO A 79 -0.59 0.25 6.48
N LEU A 80 -1.58 0.88 5.84
CA LEU A 80 -1.46 2.18 5.21
C LEU A 80 -2.15 3.26 6.03
N LYS A 81 -1.43 4.37 6.22
CA LYS A 81 -1.93 5.55 6.92
C LYS A 81 -2.03 6.72 5.97
N PHE A 82 -3.16 7.41 6.03
CA PHE A 82 -3.31 8.77 5.51
C PHE A 82 -3.49 9.70 6.72
N ILE A 83 -2.56 10.62 6.91
CA ILE A 83 -2.61 11.65 7.94
C ILE A 83 -2.63 13.02 7.25
N PRO A 84 -3.69 13.83 7.44
CA PRO A 84 -3.75 15.17 6.86
C PRO A 84 -2.56 16.03 7.31
N GLY A 85 -1.88 16.66 6.35
CA GLY A 85 -0.69 17.47 6.59
C GLY A 85 0.64 16.71 6.43
N GLU A 86 0.65 15.40 6.69
CA GLU A 86 1.81 14.54 6.41
C GLU A 86 1.73 13.93 5.00
N ASN A 87 0.54 13.46 4.61
CA ASN A 87 0.31 12.91 3.27
C ASN A 87 -0.43 13.91 2.38
N LYS A 88 -0.06 13.93 1.10
CA LYS A 88 -0.71 14.73 0.06
C LYS A 88 -1.88 13.99 -0.59
N MET A 89 -2.79 14.74 -1.22
CA MET A 89 -4.01 14.20 -1.83
C MET A 89 -3.83 13.78 -3.29
N GLU A 90 -2.60 13.62 -3.75
CA GLU A 90 -2.24 13.47 -5.16
C GLU A 90 -2.18 11.98 -5.48
N LEU A 91 -2.75 11.55 -6.61
CA LEU A 91 -2.92 10.11 -6.85
C LEU A 91 -1.59 9.34 -6.84
N HIS A 92 -0.51 9.92 -7.37
CA HIS A 92 0.80 9.28 -7.39
C HIS A 92 1.37 9.09 -5.98
N GLU A 93 1.09 9.99 -5.03
CA GLU A 93 1.51 9.87 -3.64
C GLU A 93 0.85 8.65 -2.97
N PHE A 94 -0.44 8.40 -3.26
CA PHE A 94 -1.12 7.18 -2.80
C PHE A 94 -0.56 5.91 -3.44
N VAL A 95 -0.24 5.96 -4.74
CA VAL A 95 0.34 4.82 -5.46
C VAL A 95 1.72 4.48 -4.90
N THR A 96 2.58 5.49 -4.68
CA THR A 96 3.89 5.34 -4.06
C THR A 96 3.77 4.80 -2.63
N LEU A 97 2.88 5.37 -1.82
CA LEU A 97 2.64 4.91 -0.45
C LEU A 97 2.23 3.42 -0.41
N ILE A 98 1.34 2.99 -1.30
CA ILE A 98 0.96 1.57 -1.44
C ILE A 98 2.16 0.72 -1.82
N HIS A 99 2.89 1.12 -2.85
CA HIS A 99 4.02 0.35 -3.35
C HIS A 99 5.09 0.13 -2.28
N ASP A 100 5.52 1.22 -1.64
CA ASP A 100 6.57 1.21 -0.64
C ASP A 100 6.13 0.42 0.59
N THR A 101 4.92 0.65 1.11
CA THR A 101 4.42 -0.08 2.29
C THR A 101 4.31 -1.58 2.03
N VAL A 102 3.82 -1.98 0.85
CA VAL A 102 3.72 -3.40 0.47
C VAL A 102 5.11 -4.04 0.36
N LYS A 103 6.04 -3.34 -0.28
CA LYS A 103 7.43 -3.80 -0.44
C LYS A 103 8.15 -3.92 0.91
N ASP A 104 8.00 -2.93 1.77
CA ASP A 104 8.61 -2.91 3.10
C ASP A 104 8.02 -4.01 3.99
N THR A 105 6.70 -4.21 3.93
CA THR A 105 6.02 -5.31 4.65
C THR A 105 6.56 -6.67 4.22
N ILE A 106 6.70 -6.91 2.91
CA ILE A 106 7.27 -8.16 2.37
C ILE A 106 8.71 -8.34 2.86
N THR A 107 9.55 -7.30 2.73
CA THR A 107 10.97 -7.33 3.14
C THR A 107 11.11 -7.59 4.64
N THR A 108 10.24 -6.99 5.44
CA THR A 108 10.22 -7.17 6.90
C THR A 108 9.78 -8.58 7.29
N CYS A 109 8.87 -9.19 6.53
CA CYS A 109 8.43 -10.57 6.76
C CYS A 109 9.37 -11.63 6.17
N ASP A 110 10.31 -11.28 5.28
CA ASP A 110 11.27 -12.21 4.69
C ASP A 110 12.38 -12.58 5.70
N LYS A 111 12.03 -13.46 6.62
CA LYS A 111 12.90 -13.99 7.68
C LYS A 111 13.07 -15.50 7.54
N THR A 112 14.11 -16.02 8.16
CA THR A 112 14.47 -17.46 8.10
C THR A 112 13.82 -18.30 9.20
N SER A 113 13.30 -17.68 10.28
CA SER A 113 12.62 -18.35 11.39
C SER A 113 11.14 -17.96 11.47
N PRO A 114 10.23 -18.88 11.79
CA PRO A 114 8.83 -18.56 12.07
C PRO A 114 8.63 -17.54 13.19
N GLU A 115 9.41 -17.64 14.26
CA GLU A 115 9.36 -16.72 15.41
C GLU A 115 9.70 -15.28 15.00
N ASP A 116 10.73 -15.12 14.15
CA ASP A 116 11.12 -13.83 13.61
C ASP A 116 10.03 -13.24 12.70
N ILE A 117 9.34 -14.07 11.91
CA ILE A 117 8.20 -13.63 11.09
C ILE A 117 7.06 -13.14 11.97
N VAL A 118 6.68 -13.90 13.01
CA VAL A 118 5.59 -13.51 13.93
C VAL A 118 5.94 -12.21 14.67
N SER A 119 7.19 -12.06 15.11
CA SER A 119 7.69 -10.82 15.71
C SER A 119 7.62 -9.65 14.73
N ALA A 120 8.09 -9.85 13.49
CA ALA A 120 8.06 -8.83 12.44
C ALA A 120 6.63 -8.35 12.15
N VAL A 121 5.67 -9.27 12.01
CA VAL A 121 4.25 -8.96 11.83
C VAL A 121 3.69 -8.17 13.02
N SER A 122 4.04 -8.57 14.24
CA SER A 122 3.60 -7.87 15.45
C SER A 122 4.13 -6.43 15.48
N ASN A 123 5.40 -6.23 15.11
CA ASN A 123 6.02 -4.91 15.06
C ASN A 123 5.37 -4.01 14.01
N ILE A 124 5.11 -4.52 12.81
CA ILE A 124 4.40 -3.80 11.75
C ILE A 124 3.08 -3.22 12.27
N TYR A 125 2.29 -4.02 12.99
CA TYR A 125 1.02 -3.55 13.55
C TYR A 125 1.20 -2.58 14.72
N ASN A 126 2.13 -2.85 15.63
CA ASN A 126 2.40 -1.96 16.76
C ASN A 126 2.79 -0.55 16.27
N GLU A 127 3.73 -0.44 15.33
CA GLU A 127 4.12 0.83 14.72
C GLU A 127 2.96 1.49 13.96
N SER A 128 2.02 0.69 13.48
CA SER A 128 0.88 1.16 12.69
C SER A 128 -0.31 1.66 13.52
N PHE A 129 -0.52 1.11 14.71
CA PHE A 129 -1.68 1.43 15.53
C PHE A 129 -1.36 2.29 16.76
N VAL A 130 -0.08 2.47 17.10
CA VAL A 130 0.31 3.47 18.10
C VAL A 130 0.02 4.85 17.53
N ALA A 131 -0.91 5.56 18.17
CA ALA A 131 -1.15 6.97 17.92
C ALA A 131 0.15 7.72 18.24
N GLN A 132 0.69 8.44 17.24
CA GLN A 132 1.59 9.54 17.56
C GLN A 132 0.68 10.67 18.05
N ASP A 133 0.74 10.92 19.37
CA ASP A 133 0.06 12.02 20.06
C ASP A 133 0.45 13.39 19.49
#